data_AF-A0A535BVV4-F1
#
_entry.id   AF-A0A535BVV4-F1
#
_cell.length_a   1.000
_cell.length_b   1.000
_cell.length_c   1.000
_cell.angle_alpha   90.00
_cell.angle_beta   90.00
_cell.angle_gamma   90.00
#
_symmetry.space_group_name_H-M   'P 1'
#
loop_
_entity.id
_entity.type
_entity.pdbx_description
1 polymer ?
#
loop_
_entity_poly.entity_id
_entity_poly.type
_entity_poly.pdbx_seq_one_letter_code
_entity_poly.pdbx_strand_id
1 'polypeptide(L)'
;MLHASRRWRSERRSIGLVPTMGALHAGHLSLVELARRENDVVVVSVFVNPIQFGPGEDFARYPRDPDRDARLLGEGEVDAIYEPRTELMYPPGASTRVHVGGIAEPLEGKARPGH
;
A
#
# COMPACT_ATOMS: atom_id res chain seq x y z
N MET A 1 -3.59 13.05 3.79
CA MET A 1 -4.39 11.83 4.07
C MET A 1 -5.11 11.81 5.41
N LEU A 2 -4.44 12.07 6.55
CA LEU A 2 -5.11 12.03 7.87
C LEU A 2 -6.38 12.90 7.97
N HIS A 3 -6.34 14.12 7.45
CA HIS A 3 -7.51 15.02 7.44
C HIS A 3 -8.62 14.51 6.52
N ALA A 4 -8.27 14.02 5.32
CA ALA A 4 -9.23 13.47 4.36
C ALA A 4 -9.96 12.24 4.94
N SER A 5 -9.23 11.29 5.51
CA SER A 5 -9.83 10.08 6.10
C SER A 5 -10.71 10.39 7.31
N ARG A 6 -10.31 11.35 8.16
CA ARG A 6 -11.15 11.82 9.27
C ARG A 6 -12.43 12.50 8.78
N ARG A 7 -12.35 13.32 7.73
CA ARG A 7 -13.50 13.96 7.11
C ARG A 7 -14.48 12.92 6.57
N TRP A 8 -14.03 11.99 5.71
CA TRP A 8 -14.90 10.94 5.16
C TRP A 8 -15.56 10.10 6.25
N ARG A 9 -14.81 9.74 7.31
CA ARG A 9 -15.37 9.04 8.47
C ARG A 9 -16.43 9.87 9.20
N SER A 10 -16.22 11.18 9.38
CA SER A 10 -17.22 12.06 10.00
C SER A 10 -18.48 12.22 9.14
N GLU A 11 -18.34 12.11 7.82
CA GLU A 11 -19.43 12.07 6.85
C GLU A 11 -20.08 10.67 6.73
N ARG A 12 -19.64 9.69 7.55
CA ARG A 12 -20.09 8.28 7.54
C ARG A 12 -19.89 7.56 6.20
N ARG A 13 -18.93 8.00 5.40
CA ARG A 13 -18.54 7.32 4.16
C ARG A 13 -17.72 6.07 4.46
N SER A 14 -18.00 4.98 3.76
CA SER A 14 -17.12 3.79 3.75
C SER A 14 -15.84 4.08 2.95
N ILE A 15 -14.72 3.49 3.37
CA ILE A 15 -13.40 3.72 2.77
C ILE A 15 -12.79 2.37 2.42
N GLY A 16 -12.67 2.08 1.12
CA GLY A 16 -11.90 0.97 0.59
C GLY A 16 -10.43 1.36 0.47
N LEU A 17 -9.54 0.52 0.98
CA LEU A 17 -8.09 0.71 0.88
C LEU A 17 -7.48 -0.41 0.04
N VAL A 18 -6.76 -0.05 -1.02
CA VAL A 18 -5.94 -0.98 -1.81
C VAL A 18 -4.46 -0.66 -1.54
N PRO A 19 -3.78 -1.42 -0.67
CA PRO A 19 -2.37 -1.21 -0.40
C PRO A 19 -1.51 -1.83 -1.51
N THR A 20 -0.61 -1.03 -2.08
CA THR A 20 0.29 -1.45 -3.16
C THR A 20 1.71 -0.92 -2.93
N MET A 21 2.65 -1.46 -3.69
CA MET A 21 3.99 -0.89 -3.84
C MET A 21 4.16 -0.08 -5.14
N GLY A 22 3.07 0.23 -5.86
CA GLY A 22 3.12 0.81 -7.21
C GLY A 22 3.40 -0.24 -8.29
N ALA A 23 3.88 0.22 -9.45
CA ALA A 23 4.07 -0.58 -10.66
C ALA A 23 2.78 -1.31 -11.06
N LEU A 24 1.71 -0.53 -11.18
CA LEU A 24 0.35 -1.05 -11.24
C LEU A 24 0.05 -1.80 -12.53
N HIS A 25 -0.87 -2.75 -12.43
CA HIS A 25 -1.28 -3.64 -13.53
C HIS A 25 -2.74 -4.06 -13.34
N ALA A 26 -3.28 -4.83 -14.29
CA ALA A 26 -4.69 -5.23 -14.29
C ALA A 26 -5.18 -5.84 -12.96
N GLY A 27 -4.36 -6.67 -12.31
CA GLY A 27 -4.69 -7.21 -10.98
C GLY A 27 -4.85 -6.16 -9.87
N HIS A 28 -4.10 -5.05 -9.92
CA HIS A 28 -4.31 -3.94 -8.98
C HIS A 28 -5.62 -3.21 -9.29
N LEU A 29 -5.91 -3.00 -10.58
CA LEU A 29 -7.12 -2.29 -11.01
C LEU A 29 -8.40 -3.08 -10.72
N SER A 30 -8.35 -4.41 -10.77
CA SER A 30 -9.50 -5.23 -10.35
C SER A 30 -9.80 -5.08 -8.85
N LEU A 31 -8.78 -4.87 -8.00
CA LEU A 31 -8.99 -4.57 -6.58
C LEU A 31 -9.57 -3.16 -6.38
N VAL A 32 -9.14 -2.18 -7.18
CA VAL A 32 -9.71 -0.82 -7.18
C VAL A 32 -11.18 -0.87 -7.59
N GLU A 33 -11.52 -1.62 -8.64
CA GLU A 33 -12.89 -1.81 -9.10
C GLU A 33 -13.77 -2.44 -8.01
N LEU A 34 -13.28 -3.50 -7.34
CA LEU A 34 -13.99 -4.12 -6.22
C LEU A 34 -14.18 -3.13 -5.06
N ALA A 35 -13.11 -2.42 -4.67
CA ALA A 35 -13.17 -1.42 -3.61
C ALA A 35 -14.18 -0.32 -3.93
N ARG A 36 -14.27 0.12 -5.19
CA ARG A 36 -15.24 1.11 -5.66
C ARG A 36 -16.68 0.60 -5.57
N ARG A 37 -16.93 -0.67 -5.92
CA ARG A 37 -18.28 -1.27 -5.83
C ARG A 37 -18.79 -1.36 -4.39
N GLU A 38 -17.87 -1.51 -3.43
CA GLU A 38 -18.22 -1.75 -2.02
C GLU A 38 -18.10 -0.51 -1.13
N ASN A 39 -17.50 0.58 -1.62
CA ASN A 39 -17.18 1.75 -0.79
C ASN A 39 -17.49 3.09 -1.46
N ASP A 40 -17.88 4.07 -0.63
CA ASP A 40 -18.11 5.45 -1.06
C ASP A 40 -16.81 6.13 -1.50
N VAL A 41 -15.69 5.75 -0.87
CA VAL A 41 -14.36 6.31 -1.12
C VAL A 41 -13.35 5.19 -1.34
N VAL A 42 -12.49 5.34 -2.34
CA VAL A 42 -11.37 4.44 -2.62
C VAL A 42 -10.05 5.18 -2.46
N VAL A 43 -9.18 4.60 -1.63
CA VAL A 43 -7.81 5.07 -1.42
C VAL A 43 -6.86 3.98 -1.89
N VAL A 44 -5.85 4.37 -2.67
CA VAL A 44 -4.73 3.49 -3.01
C VAL A 44 -3.49 3.99 -2.31
N SER A 45 -2.76 3.14 -1.59
CA SER A 45 -1.42 3.49 -1.11
C SER A 45 -0.38 2.95 -2.07
N VAL A 46 0.63 3.77 -2.38
CA VAL A 46 1.80 3.42 -3.18
C VAL A 46 3.02 3.61 -2.31
N PHE A 47 3.56 2.51 -1.78
CA PHE A 47 4.74 2.55 -0.92
C PHE A 47 5.58 1.29 -1.06
N VAL A 48 6.73 1.40 -1.72
CA VAL A 48 7.72 0.31 -1.75
C VAL A 48 8.34 0.19 -0.36
N ASN A 49 7.82 -0.75 0.42
CA ASN A 49 8.11 -0.86 1.83
C ASN A 49 9.50 -1.49 2.08
N PRO A 50 10.53 -0.76 2.56
CA PRO A 50 11.87 -1.31 2.74
C PRO A 50 11.95 -2.46 3.74
N ILE A 51 11.08 -2.53 4.77
CA ILE A 51 11.24 -3.53 5.83
C ILE A 51 10.82 -4.95 5.40
N GLN A 52 10.14 -5.09 4.26
CA GLN A 52 9.72 -6.39 3.73
C GLN A 52 10.70 -6.96 2.69
N PHE A 53 11.83 -6.26 2.45
CA PHE A 53 12.90 -6.73 1.58
C PHE A 53 14.11 -7.13 2.41
N GLY A 54 14.59 -8.36 2.19
CA GLY A 54 15.82 -8.89 2.80
C GLY A 54 17.10 -8.33 2.15
N PRO A 55 18.27 -8.53 2.79
CA PRO A 55 19.56 -8.20 2.19
C PRO A 55 19.75 -8.91 0.83
N GLY A 56 20.09 -8.15 -0.21
CA GLY A 56 20.32 -8.69 -1.55
C GLY A 56 19.04 -8.93 -2.38
N GLU A 57 17.86 -8.67 -1.81
CA GLU A 57 16.62 -8.62 -2.58
C GLU A 57 16.56 -7.35 -3.44
N ASP A 58 15.51 -7.24 -4.25
CA ASP A 58 15.41 -6.29 -5.35
C ASP A 58 14.84 -4.92 -4.96
N PHE A 59 14.87 -4.52 -3.69
CA PHE A 59 14.37 -3.20 -3.24
C PHE A 59 14.85 -2.02 -4.10
N ALA A 60 16.15 -2.01 -4.43
CA ALA A 60 16.77 -0.97 -5.25
C ALA A 60 16.35 -1.02 -6.72
N ARG A 61 15.95 -2.21 -7.21
CA ARG A 61 15.52 -2.44 -8.61
C ARG A 61 14.00 -2.50 -8.76
N TYR A 62 13.26 -2.45 -7.65
CA TYR A 62 11.80 -2.54 -7.68
C TYR A 62 11.24 -1.43 -8.60
N PRO A 63 10.38 -1.76 -9.56
CA PRO A 63 9.88 -0.81 -10.55
C PRO A 63 9.12 0.33 -9.88
N ARG A 64 9.38 1.56 -10.33
CA ARG A 64 8.72 2.78 -9.86
C ARG A 64 8.40 3.65 -11.05
N ASP A 65 7.11 3.89 -11.29
CA ASP A 65 6.61 4.78 -12.34
C ASP A 65 5.35 5.52 -11.83
N PRO A 66 5.54 6.52 -10.94
CA PRO A 66 4.41 7.22 -10.30
C PRO A 66 3.49 7.89 -11.32
N ASP A 67 4.02 8.36 -12.44
CA ASP A 67 3.23 9.01 -13.49
C ASP A 67 2.28 8.03 -14.18
N ARG A 68 2.78 6.82 -14.50
CA ARG A 68 1.94 5.76 -15.06
C ARG A 68 0.91 5.28 -14.05
N ASP A 69 1.32 5.09 -12.80
CA ASP A 69 0.42 4.65 -11.75
C ASP A 69 -0.70 5.67 -11.51
N ALA A 70 -0.37 6.98 -11.44
CA ALA A 70 -1.36 8.05 -11.29
C ALA A 70 -2.36 8.10 -12.44
N ARG A 71 -1.93 7.86 -13.70
CA ARG A 71 -2.85 7.77 -14.84
C ARG A 71 -3.84 6.61 -14.69
N LEU A 72 -3.33 5.41 -14.40
CA LEU A 72 -4.17 4.22 -14.24
C LEU A 72 -5.16 4.36 -13.07
N LEU A 73 -4.74 4.97 -11.96
CA LEU A 73 -5.61 5.20 -10.82
C LEU A 73 -6.64 6.31 -11.07
N GLY A 74 -6.31 7.31 -11.89
CA GLY A 74 -7.25 8.31 -12.37
C GLY A 74 -8.36 7.69 -13.24
N GLU A 75 -7.99 6.79 -14.15
CA GLU A 75 -8.95 6.00 -14.95
C GLU A 75 -9.83 5.08 -14.08
N GLY A 76 -9.27 4.55 -12.98
CA GLY A 76 -9.99 3.74 -11.99
C GLY A 76 -10.82 4.52 -10.98
N GLU A 77 -11.01 5.83 -11.18
CA GLU A 77 -11.80 6.72 -10.31
C GLU A 77 -11.37 6.67 -8.83
N VAL A 78 -10.07 6.56 -8.54
CA VAL A 78 -9.56 6.59 -7.16
C VAL A 78 -9.67 8.00 -6.57
N ASP A 79 -10.23 8.13 -5.37
CA ASP A 79 -10.42 9.43 -4.72
C ASP A 79 -9.12 10.02 -4.17
N ALA A 80 -8.20 9.18 -3.73
CA ALA A 80 -6.90 9.62 -3.24
C ALA A 80 -5.80 8.56 -3.37
N ILE A 81 -4.60 9.05 -3.70
CA ILE A 81 -3.37 8.27 -3.67
C ILE A 81 -2.60 8.68 -2.41
N TYR A 82 -2.23 7.70 -1.58
CA TYR A 82 -1.30 7.89 -0.47
C TYR A 82 0.09 7.38 -0.85
N GLU A 83 0.97 8.31 -1.20
CA GLU A 83 2.36 8.03 -1.56
C GLU A 83 3.32 8.66 -0.52
N PRO A 84 3.52 8.01 0.64
CA PRO A 84 4.37 8.56 1.68
C PRO A 84 5.86 8.34 1.37
N ARG A 85 6.68 9.28 1.86
CA ARG A 85 8.13 9.05 1.96
C ARG A 85 8.45 8.08 3.09
N THR A 86 9.56 7.36 2.97
CA THR A 86 10.02 6.39 3.97
C THR A 86 10.21 7.00 5.35
N GLU A 87 10.71 8.23 5.46
CA GLU A 87 10.94 8.91 6.75
C GLU A 87 9.63 9.27 7.46
N LEU A 88 8.52 9.39 6.71
CA LEU A 88 7.19 9.59 7.29
C LEU A 88 6.65 8.26 7.86
N MET A 89 6.89 7.15 7.16
CA MET A 89 6.45 5.82 7.59
C MET A 89 7.30 5.24 8.72
N TYR A 90 8.60 5.50 8.69
CA TYR A 90 9.60 5.01 9.65
C TYR A 90 10.42 6.18 10.20
N PRO A 91 9.81 7.00 11.08
CA PRO A 91 10.53 8.12 11.70
C PRO A 91 11.69 7.62 12.58
N PRO A 92 12.77 8.40 12.72
CA PRO A 92 13.88 8.06 13.60
C PRO A 92 13.40 7.75 15.03
N GLY A 93 13.87 6.65 15.60
CA GLY A 93 13.50 6.20 16.95
C GLY A 93 12.21 5.38 17.02
N ALA A 94 11.55 5.06 15.90
CA ALA A 94 10.46 4.11 15.89
C ALA A 94 10.92 2.72 16.38
N SER A 95 10.34 2.24 17.49
CA SER A 95 10.75 0.99 18.15
C SER A 95 9.71 -0.13 18.07
N THR A 96 8.44 0.22 17.80
CA THR A 96 7.36 -0.76 17.76
C THR A 96 7.41 -1.59 16.49
N ARG A 97 7.33 -2.92 16.64
CA ARG A 97 7.22 -3.88 15.53
C ARG A 97 6.06 -4.82 15.77
N VAL A 98 5.44 -5.26 14.69
CA VAL A 98 4.41 -6.30 14.69
C VAL A 98 5.03 -7.56 14.12
N HIS A 99 4.88 -8.67 14.84
CA HIS A 99 5.32 -10.00 14.39
C HIS A 99 4.11 -10.92 14.39
N VAL A 100 3.84 -11.57 13.25
CA VAL A 100 2.63 -12.38 13.05
C VAL A 100 2.75 -13.76 13.72
N GLY A 101 3.96 -14.31 13.83
CA GLY A 101 4.23 -15.63 14.43
C GLY A 101 3.97 -16.78 13.47
N GLY A 102 3.47 -17.92 13.97
CA GLY A 102 3.56 -19.22 13.31
C GLY A 102 2.97 -19.35 11.89
N ILE A 103 2.01 -18.50 11.48
CA ILE A 103 1.48 -18.54 10.10
C ILE A 103 2.46 -17.95 9.07
N ALA A 104 3.37 -17.08 9.52
CA ALA A 104 4.35 -16.40 8.68
C ALA A 104 5.67 -17.17 8.54
N GLU A 105 5.83 -18.33 9.19
CA GLU A 105 7.08 -19.09 9.19
C GLU A 105 7.24 -20.09 8.02
N PRO A 106 6.18 -20.82 7.59
CA PRO A 106 6.30 -21.76 6.47
C PRO A 106 6.37 -21.07 5.09
N LEU A 107 6.60 -21.86 4.04
CA LEU A 107 6.56 -21.41 2.64
C LEU A 107 7.49 -20.21 2.38
N GLU A 108 6.94 -19.07 1.97
CA GLU A 108 7.68 -17.83 1.71
C GLU A 108 8.42 -17.33 2.96
N GLY A 109 7.87 -17.53 4.16
CA GLY A 109 8.55 -17.15 5.41
C GLY A 109 9.87 -17.88 5.63
N LYS A 110 9.96 -19.13 5.14
CA LYS A 110 11.19 -19.92 5.17
C LYS A 110 12.19 -19.48 4.11
N ALA A 111 11.70 -19.08 2.93
CA ALA A 111 12.54 -18.62 1.83
C ALA A 111 13.03 -17.17 2.04
N ARG A 112 12.22 -16.35 2.72
CA ARG A 112 12.42 -14.91 2.95
C ARG A 112 12.21 -14.58 4.43
N PRO A 113 13.15 -14.97 5.33
CA PRO A 113 12.96 -14.77 6.76
C PRO A 113 12.74 -13.31 7.15
N GLY A 114 11.64 -13.04 7.87
CA GLY A 114 11.25 -11.70 8.30
C GLY A 114 10.41 -10.90 7.30
N HIS A 115 10.09 -11.47 6.14
CA HIS A 115 9.10 -10.93 5.20
C HIS A 115 7.66 -11.00 5.75
#